data_AF-A0AA40H736-F1
#
_entry.id   AF-A0AA40H736-F1
#
_cell.length_a   1.000
_cell.length_b   1.000
_cell.length_c   1.000
_cell.angle_alpha   90.00
_cell.angle_beta   90.00
_cell.angle_gamma   90.00
#
_symmetry.space_group_name_H-M   'P 1'
#
loop_
_entity.id
_entity.type
_entity.pdbx_description
1 polymer ?
#
loop_
_entity_poly.entity_id
_entity_poly.type
_entity_poly.pdbx_seq_one_letter_code
_entity_poly.pdbx_strand_id
1 'polypeptide(L)'
;GPNPQVAKGTHVLIPLGETSATGWTAEEEEIEEGAERPGGPALNICLTAPPDAPIGRYRLSIKTRTGAGEYAAPFDDSNDFFLLFNPWCPDDHVYMEKTSDLNEYVLNETGRIFYGTEDQIAERSWNYGQFDAGVLEACLYILDRRGMPYSARGDPVMVSRVVSAMV
;
A
#
# COMPACT_ATOMS: atom_id res chain seq x y z
N GLY A 1 -10.36 -5.81 -2.85
CA GLY A 1 -11.60 -6.23 -2.16
C GLY A 1 -12.50 -7.06 -3.06
N PRO A 2 -13.58 -7.68 -2.54
CA PRO A 2 -14.40 -8.67 -3.26
C PRO A 2 -15.27 -8.08 -4.37
N ASN A 3 -15.69 -6.81 -4.24
CA ASN A 3 -16.54 -6.12 -5.21
C ASN A 3 -15.89 -4.78 -5.62
N PRO A 4 -14.85 -4.81 -6.48
CA PRO A 4 -14.09 -3.61 -6.85
C PRO A 4 -14.93 -2.71 -7.78
N GLN A 5 -14.90 -1.39 -7.54
CA GLN A 5 -15.64 -0.39 -8.31
C GLN A 5 -14.77 0.85 -8.61
N VAL A 6 -14.82 1.34 -9.85
CA VAL A 6 -14.07 2.52 -10.31
C VAL A 6 -14.49 3.77 -9.53
N ALA A 7 -15.80 3.99 -9.41
CA ALA A 7 -16.36 5.13 -8.67
C ALA A 7 -16.00 5.16 -7.17
N LYS A 8 -15.45 4.07 -6.62
CA LYS A 8 -15.03 3.97 -5.22
C LYS A 8 -13.52 3.85 -5.05
N GLY A 9 -12.73 4.01 -6.11
CA GLY A 9 -11.27 3.86 -6.06
C GLY A 9 -10.78 2.45 -5.73
N THR A 10 -11.62 1.42 -5.87
CA THR A 10 -11.29 0.02 -5.54
C THR A 10 -11.13 -0.86 -6.77
N HIS A 11 -11.46 -0.33 -7.95
CA HIS A 11 -11.08 -0.84 -9.26
C HIS A 11 -10.35 0.30 -9.98
N VAL A 12 -9.07 0.14 -10.26
CA VAL A 12 -8.24 1.20 -10.84
C VAL A 12 -7.92 0.83 -12.28
N LEU A 13 -8.25 1.71 -13.23
CA LEU A 13 -7.86 1.60 -14.63
C LEU A 13 -6.83 2.69 -14.90
N ILE A 14 -5.59 2.30 -15.17
CA ILE A 14 -4.47 3.22 -15.36
C ILE A 14 -4.10 3.23 -16.84
N PRO A 15 -4.47 4.26 -17.61
CA PRO A 15 -3.97 4.44 -18.96
C PRO A 15 -2.47 4.76 -18.96
N LEU A 16 -1.72 4.20 -19.90
CA LEU A 16 -0.30 4.51 -20.07
C LEU A 16 -0.13 5.93 -20.64
N GLY A 17 0.66 6.76 -19.97
CA GLY A 17 0.93 8.16 -20.32
C GLY A 17 -0.13 9.17 -19.85
N GLU A 18 -1.13 8.73 -19.07
CA GLU A 18 -2.24 9.55 -18.61
C GLU A 18 -2.54 9.30 -17.11
N THR A 19 -3.19 10.27 -16.47
CA THR A 19 -3.69 10.11 -15.09
C THR A 19 -5.07 9.46 -15.09
N SER A 20 -5.23 8.40 -14.31
CA SER A 20 -6.53 7.75 -14.09
C SER A 20 -7.52 8.66 -13.36
N ALA A 21 -8.81 8.36 -13.44
CA ALA A 21 -9.86 9.05 -12.67
C ALA A 21 -9.66 8.96 -11.15
N THR A 22 -8.83 8.03 -10.70
CA THR A 22 -8.49 7.78 -9.29
C THR A 22 -7.11 8.33 -8.94
N GLY A 23 -6.46 9.15 -9.77
CA GLY A 23 -5.18 9.80 -9.47
C GLY A 23 -3.93 8.95 -9.74
N TRP A 24 -4.06 7.64 -9.98
CA TRP A 24 -2.95 6.78 -10.37
C TRP A 24 -2.39 7.15 -11.74
N THR A 25 -1.07 7.03 -11.93
CA THR A 25 -0.39 7.22 -13.22
C THR A 25 0.44 6.01 -13.59
N ALA A 26 0.63 5.80 -14.89
CA ALA A 26 1.54 4.82 -15.46
C ALA A 26 2.37 5.50 -16.55
N GLU A 27 3.69 5.49 -16.42
CA GLU A 27 4.60 6.14 -17.37
C GLU A 27 5.61 5.13 -17.90
N GLU A 28 5.92 5.23 -19.20
CA GLU A 28 7.01 4.44 -19.79
C GLU A 28 8.35 4.98 -19.28
N GLU A 29 9.18 4.09 -18.76
CA GLU A 29 10.53 4.44 -18.32
C GLU A 29 11.51 4.01 -19.42
N GLU A 30 12.29 4.96 -19.93
CA GLU A 30 13.32 4.69 -20.93
C GLU A 30 14.37 3.73 -20.34
N ILE A 31 14.68 2.67 -21.08
CA ILE A 31 15.77 1.75 -20.74
C ILE A 31 17.05 2.29 -21.37
N GLU A 32 18.13 2.42 -20.58
CA GLU A 32 19.45 2.74 -21.13
C GLU A 32 19.82 1.78 -22.27
N GLU A 33 20.28 2.33 -23.40
CA GLU A 33 20.71 1.56 -24.56
C GLU A 33 21.83 0.58 -24.18
N GLY A 34 21.57 -0.73 -24.27
CA GLY A 34 22.58 -1.78 -24.07
C GLY A 34 22.15 -2.97 -23.19
N ALA A 35 20.99 -2.89 -22.52
CA ALA A 35 20.46 -4.01 -21.74
C ALA A 35 19.64 -4.98 -22.63
N GLU A 36 20.31 -5.82 -23.41
CA GLU A 36 19.64 -6.97 -24.06
C GLU A 36 19.13 -7.93 -22.97
N ARG A 37 17.84 -7.88 -22.66
CA ARG A 37 17.22 -8.82 -21.72
C ARG A 37 16.99 -10.17 -22.42
N PRO A 38 17.34 -11.31 -21.80
CA PRO A 38 16.96 -12.61 -22.33
C PRO A 38 15.43 -12.76 -22.22
N GLY A 39 14.71 -12.63 -23.34
CA GLY A 39 13.24 -12.77 -23.34
C GLY A 39 12.45 -12.05 -24.44
N GLY A 40 13.08 -11.21 -25.27
CA GLY A 40 12.39 -10.44 -26.31
C GLY A 40 12.11 -8.99 -25.90
N PRO A 41 11.22 -8.27 -26.62
CA PRO A 41 10.93 -6.86 -26.32
C PRO A 41 10.29 -6.73 -24.94
N ALA A 42 10.84 -5.86 -24.11
CA ALA A 42 10.36 -5.57 -22.76
C ALA A 42 10.07 -4.07 -22.63
N LEU A 43 9.01 -3.73 -21.91
CA LEU A 43 8.60 -2.37 -21.60
C LEU A 43 8.72 -2.17 -20.08
N ASN A 44 9.43 -1.13 -19.66
CA ASN A 44 9.41 -0.72 -18.25
C ASN A 44 8.30 0.31 -18.06
N ILE A 45 7.45 0.07 -17.05
CA ILE A 45 6.36 0.97 -16.69
C ILE A 45 6.55 1.34 -15.23
N CYS A 46 6.64 2.64 -14.95
CA CYS A 46 6.60 3.19 -13.60
C CYS A 46 5.14 3.44 -13.22
N LEU A 47 4.69 2.87 -12.10
CA LEU A 47 3.34 3.06 -11.57
C LEU A 47 3.41 3.95 -10.34
N THR A 48 2.61 5.02 -10.32
CA THR A 48 2.53 5.94 -9.17
C THR A 48 1.11 5.92 -8.60
N ALA A 49 0.99 5.63 -7.31
CA ALA A 49 -0.25 5.72 -6.57
C ALA A 49 -0.44 7.16 -6.03
N PRO A 50 -1.69 7.67 -5.97
CA PRO A 50 -1.96 8.91 -5.26
C PRO A 50 -1.80 8.71 -3.74
N PRO A 51 -1.52 9.77 -2.98
CA PRO A 51 -1.25 9.69 -1.54
C PRO A 51 -2.46 9.27 -0.71
N ASP A 52 -3.68 9.40 -1.23
CA ASP A 52 -4.94 9.01 -0.59
C ASP A 52 -5.47 7.64 -1.05
N ALA A 53 -4.68 6.90 -1.83
CA ALA A 53 -5.06 5.57 -2.31
C ALA A 53 -5.38 4.62 -1.14
N PRO A 54 -6.46 3.83 -1.22
CA PRO A 54 -6.79 2.91 -0.14
C PRO A 54 -5.71 1.87 0.12
N ILE A 55 -5.29 1.69 1.38
CA ILE A 55 -4.29 0.67 1.71
C ILE A 55 -4.84 -0.76 1.55
N GLY A 56 -3.94 -1.70 1.31
CA GLY A 56 -4.23 -3.13 1.30
C GLY A 56 -3.57 -3.88 0.14
N ARG A 57 -4.00 -5.13 -0.08
CA ARG A 57 -3.53 -5.96 -1.19
C ARG A 57 -4.28 -5.62 -2.47
N TYR A 58 -3.53 -5.28 -3.51
CA TYR A 58 -4.01 -5.03 -4.87
C TYR A 58 -3.65 -6.19 -5.78
N ARG A 59 -4.53 -6.44 -6.75
CA ARG A 59 -4.27 -7.38 -7.84
C ARG A 59 -4.02 -6.60 -9.11
N LEU A 60 -2.93 -6.91 -9.79
CA LEU A 60 -2.50 -6.23 -11.01
C LEU A 60 -2.74 -7.12 -12.23
N SER A 61 -3.23 -6.51 -13.32
CA SER A 61 -3.35 -7.14 -14.63
C SER A 61 -3.14 -6.09 -15.71
N ILE A 62 -2.55 -6.49 -16.82
CA ILE A 62 -2.28 -5.62 -17.97
C ILE A 62 -3.32 -5.90 -19.05
N LYS A 63 -3.94 -4.82 -19.55
CA LYS A 63 -4.85 -4.87 -20.69
C LYS A 63 -4.20 -4.17 -21.89
N THR A 64 -4.10 -4.87 -23.01
CA THR A 64 -3.60 -4.34 -24.28
C THR A 64 -4.73 -4.20 -25.29
N ARG A 65 -4.67 -3.16 -26.12
CA ARG A 65 -5.59 -2.94 -27.23
C ARG A 65 -4.80 -2.79 -28.52
N THR A 66 -5.04 -3.67 -29.47
CA THR A 66 -4.38 -3.68 -30.79
C THR A 66 -5.44 -3.64 -31.90
N GLY A 67 -5.01 -3.53 -33.16
CA GLY A 67 -5.93 -3.64 -34.31
C GLY A 67 -6.67 -4.98 -34.38
N ALA A 68 -6.16 -6.04 -33.74
CA ALA A 68 -6.79 -7.36 -33.66
C ALA A 68 -7.82 -7.50 -32.53
N GLY A 69 -7.92 -6.51 -31.64
CA GLY A 69 -8.85 -6.51 -30.50
C GLY A 69 -8.20 -6.19 -29.17
N GLU A 70 -8.96 -6.41 -28.10
CA GLU A 70 -8.51 -6.22 -26.72
C GLU A 70 -8.13 -7.56 -26.08
N TYR A 71 -7.02 -7.56 -25.34
CA TYR A 71 -6.57 -8.68 -24.53
C TYR A 71 -6.33 -8.19 -23.10
N ALA A 72 -6.82 -8.93 -22.12
CA ALA A 72 -6.50 -8.72 -20.72
C ALA A 72 -5.78 -9.95 -20.20
N ALA A 73 -4.58 -9.75 -19.64
CA ALA A 73 -3.84 -10.82 -19.01
C ALA A 73 -4.66 -11.36 -17.81
N PRO A 74 -4.66 -12.69 -17.57
CA PRO A 74 -5.27 -13.23 -16.36
C PRO A 74 -4.60 -12.64 -15.13
N PHE A 75 -5.34 -12.51 -14.03
CA PHE A 75 -4.73 -12.16 -12.75
C PHE A 75 -3.83 -13.30 -12.29
N ASP A 76 -2.64 -12.93 -11.83
CA ASP A 76 -1.64 -13.84 -11.28
C ASP A 76 -1.23 -13.27 -9.92
N ASP A 77 -1.36 -14.08 -8.88
CA ASP A 77 -1.07 -13.69 -7.50
C ASP A 77 0.40 -13.27 -7.30
N SER A 78 1.31 -13.65 -8.19
CA SER A 78 2.70 -13.19 -8.18
C SER A 78 2.88 -11.72 -8.57
N ASN A 79 1.87 -11.12 -9.21
CA ASN A 79 1.83 -9.69 -9.54
C ASN A 79 1.07 -8.86 -8.51
N ASP A 80 0.53 -9.49 -7.46
CA ASP A 80 -0.11 -8.78 -6.38
C ASP A 80 0.91 -7.98 -5.57
N PHE A 81 0.49 -6.82 -5.10
CA PHE A 81 1.32 -5.97 -4.26
C PHE A 81 0.52 -5.40 -3.10
N PHE A 82 1.23 -4.99 -2.06
CA PHE A 82 0.65 -4.27 -0.93
C PHE A 82 0.92 -2.79 -1.07
N LEU A 83 -0.14 -1.99 -0.98
CA LEU A 83 -0.04 -0.55 -0.84
C LEU A 83 -0.31 -0.20 0.63
N LEU A 84 0.60 0.56 1.23
CA LEU A 84 0.52 1.04 2.62
C LEU A 84 0.52 2.56 2.65
N PHE A 85 0.22 3.12 3.81
CA PHE A 85 0.45 4.53 4.08
C PHE A 85 1.93 4.89 3.89
N ASN A 86 2.20 6.09 3.40
CA ASN A 86 3.55 6.55 3.06
C ASN A 86 3.94 7.78 3.90
N PRO A 87 4.53 7.59 5.09
CA PRO A 87 4.92 8.69 5.96
C PRO A 87 6.15 9.48 5.46
N TRP A 88 6.76 9.08 4.34
CA TRP A 88 7.80 9.85 3.63
C TRP A 88 7.23 10.82 2.59
N CYS A 89 5.96 10.66 2.20
CA CYS A 89 5.32 11.50 1.18
C CYS A 89 4.68 12.73 1.85
N PRO A 90 5.08 13.98 1.49
CA PRO A 90 4.50 15.19 2.06
C PRO A 90 3.00 15.37 1.85
N ASP A 91 2.46 14.74 0.81
CA ASP A 91 1.04 14.82 0.45
C ASP A 91 0.20 13.71 1.13
N ASP A 92 0.84 12.75 1.81
CA ASP A 92 0.15 11.70 2.57
C ASP A 92 -0.28 12.23 3.94
N HIS A 93 -1.49 11.85 4.37
CA HIS A 93 -2.05 12.24 5.67
C HIS A 93 -1.22 11.78 6.87
N VAL A 94 -0.35 10.76 6.71
CA VAL A 94 0.54 10.29 7.77
C VAL A 94 1.97 10.82 7.67
N TYR A 95 2.22 11.83 6.83
CA TYR A 95 3.54 12.41 6.63
C TYR A 95 4.21 12.82 7.95
N MET A 96 5.50 12.51 8.08
CA MET A 96 6.34 13.04 9.15
C MET A 96 7.49 13.85 8.57
N GLU A 97 7.52 15.15 8.88
CA GLU A 97 8.55 16.08 8.41
C GLU A 97 9.97 15.62 8.80
N LYS A 98 10.12 15.16 10.05
CA LYS A 98 11.39 14.68 10.58
C LYS A 98 11.61 13.21 10.25
N THR A 99 12.21 12.96 9.10
CA THR A 99 12.46 11.59 8.60
C THR A 99 13.31 10.72 9.54
N SER A 100 14.16 11.31 10.39
CA SER A 100 14.90 10.55 11.41
C SER A 100 13.99 9.83 12.40
N ASP A 101 12.81 10.38 12.67
CA ASP A 101 11.87 9.86 13.66
C ASP A 101 11.05 8.68 13.10
N LEU A 102 11.02 8.52 11.78
CA LEU A 102 10.43 7.35 11.13
C LEU A 102 11.15 6.04 11.50
N ASN A 103 12.45 6.12 11.81
CA ASN A 103 13.17 4.97 12.33
C ASN A 103 12.57 4.46 13.64
N GLU A 104 12.07 5.36 14.50
CA GLU A 104 11.50 5.01 15.79
C GLU A 104 10.01 4.67 15.69
N TYR A 105 9.23 5.47 14.96
CA TYR A 105 7.76 5.33 14.97
C TYR A 105 7.20 4.38 13.91
N VAL A 106 8.00 4.02 12.90
CA VAL A 106 7.55 3.16 11.79
C VAL A 106 8.42 1.91 11.67
N LEU A 107 9.74 2.09 11.65
CA LEU A 107 10.68 1.00 11.34
C LEU A 107 11.17 0.23 12.57
N ASN A 108 11.03 0.76 13.79
CA ASN A 108 11.45 0.06 14.99
C ASN A 108 10.43 -1.02 15.38
N GLU A 109 10.87 -2.27 15.43
CA GLU A 109 10.02 -3.43 15.80
C GLU A 109 10.03 -3.74 17.28
N THR A 110 10.80 -3.00 18.07
CA THR A 110 10.93 -3.23 19.51
C THR A 110 10.75 -1.95 20.28
N GLY A 111 9.93 -2.00 21.32
CA GLY A 111 9.59 -0.85 22.13
C GLY A 111 9.78 -1.06 23.61
N ARG A 112 9.49 -0.01 24.36
CA ARG A 112 9.42 -0.03 25.82
C ARG A 112 8.06 0.49 26.27
N ILE A 113 7.42 -0.25 27.16
CA ILE A 113 6.18 0.16 27.82
C ILE A 113 6.52 0.53 29.25
N PHE A 114 6.28 1.79 29.61
CA PHE A 114 6.44 2.30 30.96
C PHE A 114 5.19 2.00 31.81
N TYR A 115 5.40 1.64 33.08
CA TYR A 115 4.35 1.36 34.05
C TYR A 115 4.85 1.67 35.47
N GLY A 116 3.98 1.51 36.47
CA GLY A 116 4.29 1.83 37.87
C GLY A 116 3.64 3.14 38.30
N THR A 117 4.35 3.91 39.12
CA THR A 117 3.91 5.23 39.62
C THR A 117 4.89 6.31 39.20
N GLU A 118 4.52 7.58 39.40
CA GLU A 118 5.42 8.71 39.15
C GLU A 118 6.73 8.64 39.97
N ASP A 119 6.67 8.11 41.19
CA ASP A 119 7.84 7.92 42.07
C ASP A 119 8.64 6.63 41.77
N GLN A 120 8.04 5.69 41.05
CA GLN A 120 8.63 4.39 40.76
C GLN A 120 8.26 3.95 39.34
N ILE A 121 8.98 4.52 38.38
CA ILE A 121 8.84 4.20 36.97
C ILE A 121 9.55 2.86 36.70
N ALA A 122 8.79 1.90 36.21
CA ALA A 122 9.29 0.64 35.69
C ALA A 122 9.07 0.56 34.17
N GLU A 123 9.83 -0.30 33.51
CA GLU A 123 9.74 -0.50 32.07
C GLU A 123 9.71 -1.99 31.71
N ARG A 124 9.08 -2.30 30.58
CA ARG A 124 9.08 -3.63 29.98
C ARG A 124 9.36 -3.51 28.49
N SER A 125 10.26 -4.35 27.99
CA SER A 125 10.47 -4.48 26.55
C SER A 125 9.24 -5.12 25.90
N TRP A 126 8.86 -4.62 24.73
CA TRP A 126 7.74 -5.14 23.94
C TRP A 126 8.22 -5.41 22.52
N ASN A 127 7.89 -6.58 21.98
CA ASN A 127 8.14 -6.90 20.58
C ASN A 127 6.89 -6.54 19.78
N TYR A 128 6.98 -5.53 18.92
CA TYR A 128 5.92 -5.18 17.96
C TYR A 128 5.89 -6.19 16.81
N GLY A 129 7.06 -6.58 16.30
CA GLY A 129 7.23 -7.62 15.27
C GLY A 129 6.44 -7.36 13.99
N GLN A 130 6.27 -6.11 13.57
CA GLN A 130 5.41 -5.76 12.44
C GLN A 130 5.90 -6.32 11.09
N PHE A 131 7.18 -6.69 10.96
CA PHE A 131 7.73 -7.30 9.75
C PHE A 131 7.77 -8.84 9.81
N ASP A 132 7.33 -9.46 10.91
CA ASP A 132 7.21 -10.91 11.00
C ASP A 132 6.16 -11.43 10.00
N ALA A 133 6.43 -12.63 9.46
CA ALA A 133 5.59 -13.24 8.43
C ALA A 133 4.13 -13.40 8.88
N GLY A 134 3.20 -12.90 8.05
CA GLY A 134 1.77 -12.98 8.31
C GLY A 134 1.19 -11.84 9.17
N VAL A 135 2.03 -10.98 9.77
CA VAL A 135 1.54 -9.87 10.60
C VAL A 135 0.81 -8.82 9.77
N LEU A 136 1.34 -8.45 8.60
CA LEU A 136 0.66 -7.52 7.69
C LEU A 136 -0.69 -8.07 7.23
N GLU A 137 -0.75 -9.35 6.84
CA GLU A 137 -1.98 -10.01 6.44
C GLU A 137 -2.98 -10.08 7.58
N ALA A 138 -2.53 -10.35 8.81
CA ALA A 138 -3.38 -10.33 10.00
C ALA A 138 -3.95 -8.92 10.26
N CYS A 139 -3.13 -7.87 10.13
CA CYS A 139 -3.58 -6.48 10.25
C CYS A 139 -4.67 -6.13 9.23
N LEU A 140 -4.48 -6.51 7.96
CA LEU A 140 -5.49 -6.30 6.92
C LEU A 140 -6.74 -7.16 7.14
N TYR A 141 -6.58 -8.37 7.67
CA TYR A 141 -7.69 -9.25 8.02
C TYR A 141 -8.56 -8.67 9.14
N ILE A 142 -7.99 -7.96 10.12
CA ILE A 142 -8.77 -7.26 11.16
C ILE A 142 -9.71 -6.23 10.52
N LEU A 143 -9.23 -5.46 9.53
CA LEU A 143 -10.05 -4.49 8.81
C LEU A 143 -11.19 -5.17 8.02
N ASP A 144 -10.88 -6.29 7.37
CA ASP A 144 -11.88 -7.12 6.67
C ASP A 144 -12.93 -7.67 7.65
N ARG A 145 -12.49 -8.19 8.79
CA ARG A 145 -13.36 -8.80 9.81
C ARG A 145 -14.33 -7.80 10.42
N ARG A 146 -13.91 -6.54 10.59
CA ARG A 146 -14.81 -5.47 11.04
C ARG A 146 -15.81 -5.02 9.97
N GLY A 147 -15.59 -5.39 8.71
CA GLY A 147 -16.39 -4.96 7.57
C GLY A 147 -16.06 -3.54 7.12
N MET A 148 -14.82 -3.09 7.34
CA MET A 148 -14.39 -1.75 6.90
C MET A 148 -14.45 -1.65 5.37
N PRO A 149 -15.21 -0.68 4.81
CA PRO A 149 -15.26 -0.48 3.36
C PRO A 149 -13.85 -0.26 2.80
N TYR A 150 -13.48 -0.99 1.74
CA TYR A 150 -12.15 -0.86 1.13
C TYR A 150 -11.84 0.57 0.68
N SER A 151 -12.82 1.30 0.17
CA SER A 151 -12.64 2.70 -0.25
C SER A 151 -12.32 3.67 0.89
N ALA A 152 -12.61 3.29 2.14
CA ALA A 152 -12.33 4.13 3.31
C ALA A 152 -10.94 3.84 3.92
N ARG A 153 -10.18 2.89 3.37
CA ARG A 153 -8.89 2.46 3.94
C ARG A 153 -7.74 3.42 3.66
N GLY A 154 -7.95 4.44 2.83
CA GLY A 154 -6.98 5.53 2.62
C GLY A 154 -7.06 6.61 3.71
N ASP A 155 -8.04 6.53 4.63
CA ASP A 155 -8.17 7.49 5.73
C ASP A 155 -7.57 6.90 7.03
N PRO A 156 -6.41 7.40 7.50
CA PRO A 156 -5.78 6.89 8.71
C PRO A 156 -6.66 7.08 9.95
N VAL A 157 -7.50 8.11 10.02
CA VAL A 157 -8.43 8.33 11.14
C VAL A 157 -9.44 7.19 11.21
N MET A 158 -10.01 6.81 10.07
CA MET A 158 -10.97 5.71 9.99
C MET A 158 -10.31 4.36 10.27
N VAL A 159 -9.09 4.13 9.77
CA VAL A 159 -8.31 2.93 10.07
C VAL A 159 -8.04 2.83 11.58
N SER A 160 -7.54 3.89 12.21
CA SER A 160 -7.27 3.90 13.65
C SER A 160 -8.52 3.61 14.49
N ARG A 161 -9.68 4.17 14.13
CA ARG A 161 -10.96 3.90 14.82
C ARG A 161 -11.42 2.45 14.69
N VAL A 162 -11.17 1.82 13.55
CA VAL A 162 -11.50 0.41 13.34
C VAL A 162 -10.57 -0.48 14.15
N VAL A 163 -9.26 -0.21 14.13
CA VAL A 163 -8.27 -1.00 14.86
C VAL A 163 -8.50 -0.91 16.37
N SER A 164 -8.76 0.29 16.92
CA SER A 164 -9.00 0.46 18.36
C SER A 164 -10.31 -0.16 18.86
N ALA A 165 -11.26 -0.48 17.96
CA ALA A 165 -12.48 -1.18 18.31
C ALA A 165 -12.32 -2.71 18.29
N MET A 166 -11.21 -3.21 17.74
CA MET A 166 -10.93 -4.65 17.56
C MET A 166 -9.87 -5.19 18.52
N VAL A 167 -9.14 -4.29 19.20
CA VAL A 167 -8.07 -4.57 20.17
C VAL A 167 -8.49 -4.02 21.54
#